data_AF-A0A0Q6TEL2-F1
#
_entry.id   AF-A0A0Q6TEL2-F1
#
_cell.length_a   1.000
_cell.length_b   1.000
_cell.length_c   1.000
_cell.angle_alpha   90.00
_cell.angle_beta   90.00
_cell.angle_gamma   90.00
#
_symmetry.space_group_name_H-M   'P 1'
#
loop_
_entity.id
_entity.type
_entity.pdbx_description
1 polymer ?
#
loop_
_entity_poly.entity_id
_entity_poly.type
_entity_poly.pdbx_seq_one_letter_code
_entity_poly.pdbx_strand_id
1 'polypeptide(L)'
;MARSGLTKSQVREARDRLLAAGRHPSVDALRHALGDSGSKSTIHKYLKELRSEEGAAQAAPGIGREDTGRALHALVDELADRLHADFDERVRLLRAAHDAALREREHELAELRNTVATLTARVQQLEAEAQSGGDDTPLRHWHDRQSAAGGFGHFDSSLLNSRSSVPDASPFDMIRAAARS
;
A
#
# COMPACT_ATOMS: atom_id res chain seq x y z
N MET A 1 -1.29 -13.64 -79.14
CA MET A 1 -0.91 -12.65 -78.11
C MET A 1 -0.94 -13.34 -76.76
N ALA A 2 0.23 -13.57 -76.14
CA ALA A 2 0.32 -14.27 -74.87
C ALA A 2 -0.34 -13.42 -73.77
N ARG A 3 -1.42 -13.93 -73.17
CA ARG A 3 -2.04 -13.31 -71.99
C ARG A 3 -1.04 -13.43 -70.84
N SER A 4 -0.26 -12.38 -70.59
CA SER A 4 0.62 -12.24 -69.43
C SER A 4 -0.24 -12.21 -68.16
N GLY A 5 -0.57 -13.39 -67.63
CA GLY A 5 -1.19 -13.52 -66.32
C GLY A 5 -0.23 -13.07 -65.22
N LEU A 6 -0.78 -12.42 -64.19
CA LEU A 6 -0.04 -12.07 -62.97
C LEU A 6 0.70 -13.31 -62.44
N THR A 7 2.01 -13.18 -62.23
CA THR A 7 2.84 -14.28 -61.71
C THR A 7 3.07 -14.15 -60.20
N LYS A 8 3.26 -15.28 -59.53
CA LYS A 8 3.58 -15.33 -58.10
C LYS A 8 4.87 -14.57 -57.74
N SER A 9 5.86 -14.57 -58.62
CA SER A 9 7.12 -13.84 -58.43
C SER A 9 6.92 -12.33 -58.36
N GLN A 10 6.05 -11.78 -59.20
CA GLN A 10 5.72 -10.35 -59.19
C GLN A 10 5.02 -9.96 -57.89
N VAL A 11 4.11 -10.81 -57.38
CA VAL A 11 3.45 -10.60 -56.09
C VAL A 11 4.45 -10.65 -54.93
N ARG A 12 5.43 -11.56 -54.99
CA ARG A 12 6.52 -11.65 -54.00
C ARG A 12 7.35 -10.38 -53.96
N GLU A 13 7.82 -9.91 -55.12
CA GLU A 13 8.64 -8.70 -55.21
C GLU A 13 7.89 -7.45 -54.73
N ALA A 14 6.62 -7.29 -55.13
CA ALA A 14 5.78 -6.18 -54.68
C ALA A 14 5.55 -6.20 -53.16
N ARG A 15 5.38 -7.39 -52.57
CA ARG A 15 5.26 -7.56 -51.12
C ARG A 15 6.55 -7.17 -50.41
N ASP A 16 7.69 -7.62 -50.90
CA ASP A 16 8.99 -7.37 -50.29
C ASP A 16 9.33 -5.87 -50.34
N ARG A 17 8.98 -5.20 -51.45
CA ARG A 17 9.05 -3.73 -51.55
C ARG A 17 8.16 -3.01 -50.52
N LEU A 18 6.94 -3.50 -50.27
CA LEU A 18 6.05 -2.92 -49.25
C LEU A 18 6.58 -3.12 -47.83
N LEU A 19 7.11 -4.31 -47.53
CA LEU A 19 7.73 -4.62 -46.24
C LEU A 19 8.98 -3.78 -45.99
N ALA A 20 9.85 -3.60 -46.99
CA ALA A 20 11.01 -2.73 -46.90
C ALA A 20 10.63 -1.25 -46.67
N ALA A 21 9.47 -0.83 -47.18
CA ALA A 21 8.90 0.49 -46.93
C ALA A 21 8.14 0.59 -45.59
N GLY A 22 8.16 -0.44 -44.74
CA GLY A 22 7.46 -0.47 -43.44
C GLY A 22 5.94 -0.50 -43.54
N ARG A 23 5.38 -0.81 -44.72
CA ARG A 23 3.93 -0.85 -44.96
C ARG A 23 3.41 -2.28 -44.93
N HIS A 24 2.27 -2.48 -44.27
CA HIS A 24 1.65 -3.80 -44.21
C HIS A 24 1.16 -4.25 -45.61
N PRO A 25 1.60 -5.41 -46.12
CA PRO A 25 1.21 -5.91 -47.43
C PRO A 25 -0.24 -6.44 -47.41
N SER A 26 -1.20 -5.55 -47.62
CA SER A 26 -2.60 -5.90 -47.88
C SER A 26 -2.82 -6.18 -49.37
N VAL A 27 -3.94 -6.85 -49.71
CA VAL A 27 -4.28 -7.18 -51.11
C VAL A 27 -4.41 -5.91 -51.96
N ASP A 28 -5.02 -4.86 -51.40
CA ASP A 28 -5.23 -3.60 -52.11
C ASP A 28 -3.91 -2.80 -52.24
N ALA A 29 -3.02 -2.86 -51.23
CA ALA A 29 -1.68 -2.27 -51.32
C ALA A 29 -0.81 -2.96 -52.38
N LEU A 30 -0.89 -4.29 -52.47
CA LEU A 30 -0.20 -5.07 -53.50
C LEU A 30 -0.76 -4.77 -54.89
N ARG A 31 -2.09 -4.67 -55.02
CA ARG A 31 -2.74 -4.32 -56.28
C ARG A 31 -2.28 -2.95 -56.79
N HIS A 32 -2.20 -1.97 -55.90
CA HIS A 32 -1.67 -0.64 -56.26
C HIS A 32 -0.17 -0.69 -56.63
N ALA A 33 0.63 -1.45 -55.89
CA ALA A 33 2.06 -1.65 -56.17
C ALA A 33 2.34 -2.42 -57.49
N LEU A 34 1.37 -3.20 -57.96
CA LEU A 34 1.39 -3.96 -59.21
C LEU A 34 0.74 -3.22 -60.39
N GLY A 35 0.29 -1.97 -60.20
CA GLY A 35 -0.34 -1.17 -61.25
C GLY A 35 -1.74 -1.64 -61.63
N ASP A 36 -2.56 -1.97 -60.63
CA ASP A 36 -3.94 -2.49 -60.76
C ASP A 36 -4.08 -3.81 -61.54
N SER A 37 -2.96 -4.48 -61.79
CA SER A 37 -2.89 -5.77 -62.45
C SER A 37 -3.19 -6.92 -61.48
N GLY A 38 -4.06 -7.83 -61.94
CA GLY A 38 -4.48 -9.00 -61.18
C GLY A 38 -5.77 -8.81 -60.40
N SER A 39 -6.57 -9.88 -60.33
CA SER A 39 -7.79 -9.88 -59.53
C SER A 39 -7.46 -10.00 -58.03
N LYS A 40 -8.34 -9.44 -57.19
CA LYS A 40 -8.25 -9.54 -55.73
C LYS A 40 -8.11 -10.99 -55.26
N SER A 41 -8.80 -11.93 -55.90
CA SER A 41 -8.73 -13.36 -55.60
C SER A 41 -7.38 -13.99 -55.95
N THR A 42 -6.79 -13.64 -57.09
CA THR A 42 -5.49 -14.17 -57.53
C THR A 42 -4.36 -13.63 -56.64
N ILE A 43 -4.37 -12.33 -56.31
CA ILE A 43 -3.40 -11.75 -55.38
C ILE A 43 -3.55 -12.37 -53.99
N HIS A 44 -4.78 -12.57 -53.50
CA HIS A 44 -5.01 -13.23 -52.21
C HIS A 44 -4.51 -14.68 -52.20
N LYS A 45 -4.76 -15.44 -53.28
CA LYS A 45 -4.25 -16.80 -53.44
C LYS A 45 -2.72 -16.83 -53.37
N TYR A 46 -2.03 -16.02 -54.19
CA TYR A 46 -0.57 -15.99 -54.19
C TYR A 46 0.01 -15.48 -52.88
N LEU A 47 -0.62 -14.50 -52.22
CA LEU A 47 -0.21 -14.04 -50.89
C LEU A 47 -0.34 -15.15 -49.84
N LYS A 48 -1.42 -15.94 -49.87
CA LYS A 48 -1.61 -17.09 -48.97
C LYS A 48 -0.58 -18.18 -49.25
N GLU A 49 -0.32 -18.49 -50.52
CA GLU A 49 0.70 -19.47 -50.87
C GLU A 49 2.10 -19.02 -50.48
N LEU A 50 2.45 -17.73 -50.64
CA LEU A 50 3.72 -17.17 -50.20
C LEU A 50 3.88 -17.24 -48.68
N ARG A 51 2.82 -16.94 -47.92
CA ARG A 51 2.81 -17.11 -46.45
C ARG A 51 2.94 -18.58 -46.05
N SER A 52 2.36 -19.49 -46.81
CA SER A 52 2.46 -20.94 -46.54
C SER A 52 3.84 -21.49 -46.89
N GLU A 53 4.45 -21.04 -47.98
CA GLU A 53 5.82 -21.36 -48.35
C GLU A 53 6.82 -20.81 -47.33
N GLU A 54 6.59 -19.59 -46.84
CA GLU A 54 7.38 -19.01 -45.76
C GLU A 54 7.16 -19.72 -44.43
N GLY A 55 5.93 -20.08 -44.08
CA GLY A 55 5.64 -20.88 -42.89
C GLY A 55 6.29 -22.27 -42.96
N ALA A 56 6.37 -22.88 -44.15
CA ALA A 56 7.06 -24.14 -44.37
C ALA A 56 8.60 -23.98 -44.41
N ALA A 57 9.11 -22.88 -44.95
CA ALA A 57 10.53 -22.54 -44.95
C ALA A 57 11.03 -22.09 -43.56
N GLN A 58 10.15 -21.51 -42.74
CA GLN A 58 10.36 -21.18 -41.33
C GLN A 58 10.14 -22.40 -40.41
N ALA A 59 9.53 -23.46 -40.92
CA ALA A 59 9.48 -24.78 -40.27
C ALA A 59 10.72 -25.65 -40.55
N ALA A 60 11.61 -25.23 -41.45
CA ALA A 60 13.01 -25.62 -41.37
C ALA A 60 13.62 -24.88 -40.17
N PRO A 61 14.44 -25.52 -39.32
CA PRO A 61 14.70 -25.09 -37.95
C PRO A 61 15.25 -23.65 -37.93
N GLY A 62 14.34 -22.70 -37.72
CA GLY A 62 14.60 -21.27 -37.70
C GLY A 62 15.14 -20.90 -36.34
N ILE A 63 16.41 -21.25 -36.12
CA ILE A 63 17.22 -21.00 -34.92
C ILE A 63 16.89 -19.62 -34.30
N GLY A 64 16.76 -18.55 -35.10
CA GLY A 64 16.51 -17.19 -34.59
C GLY A 64 15.18 -16.91 -33.85
N ARG A 65 14.02 -17.44 -34.27
CA ARG A 65 12.73 -17.07 -33.64
C ARG A 65 12.46 -17.84 -32.35
N GLU A 66 12.86 -19.10 -32.32
CA GLU A 66 12.77 -19.91 -31.11
C GLU A 66 13.84 -19.52 -30.09
N ASP A 67 15.05 -19.17 -30.53
CA ASP A 67 16.11 -18.66 -29.64
C ASP A 67 15.73 -17.33 -29.00
N THR A 68 15.16 -16.40 -29.79
CA THR A 68 14.67 -15.12 -29.25
C THR A 68 13.52 -15.33 -28.28
N GLY A 69 12.58 -16.23 -28.57
CA GLY A 69 11.52 -16.61 -27.62
C GLY A 69 12.07 -17.17 -26.31
N ARG A 70 13.01 -18.13 -26.38
CA ARG A 70 13.69 -18.70 -25.21
C ARG A 70 14.45 -17.64 -24.39
N ALA A 71 15.18 -16.75 -25.07
CA ALA A 71 15.92 -15.68 -24.41
C ALA A 71 14.99 -14.69 -23.70
N LEU A 72 13.86 -14.32 -24.32
CA LEU A 72 12.85 -13.47 -23.69
C LEU A 72 12.21 -14.15 -22.48
N HIS A 73 11.87 -15.43 -22.58
CA HIS A 73 11.35 -16.19 -21.45
C HIS A 73 12.33 -16.23 -20.28
N ALA A 74 13.62 -16.53 -20.55
CA ALA A 74 14.65 -16.53 -19.50
C ALA A 74 14.79 -15.17 -18.81
N LEU A 75 14.72 -14.06 -19.55
CA LEU A 75 14.77 -12.71 -18.98
C LEU A 75 13.53 -12.38 -18.13
N VAL A 76 12.34 -12.82 -18.58
CA VAL A 76 11.10 -12.63 -17.81
C VAL A 76 11.14 -13.47 -16.54
N ASP A 77 11.65 -14.70 -16.59
CA ASP A 77 11.81 -15.56 -15.43
C ASP A 77 12.81 -14.96 -14.43
N GLU A 78 13.97 -14.48 -14.90
CA GLU A 78 14.95 -13.79 -14.05
C GLU A 78 14.36 -12.52 -13.40
N LEU A 79 13.59 -11.74 -14.16
CA LEU A 79 12.93 -10.55 -13.64
C LEU A 79 11.86 -10.92 -12.60
N ALA A 80 11.09 -11.98 -12.86
CA ALA A 80 10.11 -12.49 -11.92
C ALA A 80 10.80 -12.93 -10.63
N ASP A 81 11.85 -13.74 -10.70
CA ASP A 81 12.60 -14.19 -9.53
C ASP A 81 13.14 -13.03 -8.71
N ARG A 82 13.74 -12.04 -9.38
CA ARG A 82 14.25 -10.84 -8.71
C ARG A 82 13.16 -10.04 -8.04
N LEU A 83 12.00 -9.89 -8.71
CA LEU A 83 10.86 -9.17 -8.16
C LEU A 83 10.30 -9.89 -6.92
N HIS A 84 10.18 -11.22 -6.96
CA HIS A 84 9.73 -12.00 -5.80
C HIS A 84 10.71 -11.87 -4.64
N ALA A 85 12.02 -11.96 -4.89
CA ALA A 85 13.05 -11.77 -3.85
C ALA A 85 12.98 -10.37 -3.21
N ASP A 86 12.82 -9.31 -4.02
CA ASP A 86 12.67 -7.94 -3.52
C ASP A 86 11.40 -7.77 -2.69
N PHE A 87 10.29 -8.40 -3.08
CA PHE A 87 9.04 -8.38 -2.31
C PHE A 87 9.18 -9.14 -0.99
N ASP A 88 9.77 -10.33 -1.00
CA ASP A 88 9.98 -11.14 0.19
C ASP A 88 10.86 -10.39 1.20
N GLU A 89 11.91 -9.71 0.73
CA GLU A 89 12.77 -8.89 1.57
C GLU A 89 12.01 -7.69 2.16
N ARG A 90 11.20 -6.99 1.36
CA ARG A 90 10.34 -5.90 1.84
C ARG A 90 9.35 -6.36 2.89
N VAL A 91 8.70 -7.51 2.66
CA VAL A 91 7.76 -8.11 3.62
C VAL A 91 8.48 -8.51 4.91
N ARG A 92 9.67 -9.09 4.81
CA ARG A 92 10.51 -9.44 5.96
C ARG A 92 10.87 -8.22 6.79
N LEU A 93 11.32 -7.14 6.16
CA LEU A 93 11.64 -5.88 6.83
C LEU A 93 10.42 -5.25 7.49
N LEU A 94 9.27 -5.23 6.82
CA LEU A 94 8.04 -4.68 7.37
C LEU A 94 7.55 -5.47 8.58
N ARG A 95 7.62 -6.81 8.53
CA ARG A 95 7.30 -7.68 9.68
C ARG A 95 8.25 -7.42 10.85
N ALA A 96 9.55 -7.34 10.59
CA ALA A 96 10.53 -7.06 11.64
C ALA A 96 10.31 -5.69 12.31
N ALA A 97 9.99 -4.66 11.51
CA ALA A 97 9.66 -3.33 12.04
C ALA A 97 8.35 -3.34 12.84
N HIS A 98 7.35 -4.08 12.38
CA HIS A 98 6.08 -4.24 13.08
C HIS A 98 6.26 -4.95 14.43
N ASP A 99 6.99 -6.07 14.44
CA ASP A 99 7.29 -6.82 15.67
C ASP A 99 8.08 -5.97 16.67
N ALA A 100 9.03 -5.16 16.19
CA ALA A 100 9.76 -4.22 17.04
C ALA A 100 8.83 -3.16 17.65
N ALA A 101 7.91 -2.59 16.85
CA ALA A 101 6.93 -1.63 17.33
C ALA A 101 5.95 -2.25 18.35
N LEU A 102 5.53 -3.50 18.15
CA LEU A 102 4.69 -4.22 19.12
C LEU A 102 5.42 -4.41 20.45
N ARG A 103 6.69 -4.85 20.42
CA ARG A 103 7.49 -5.02 21.65
C ARG A 103 7.66 -3.70 22.40
N GLU A 104 7.89 -2.60 21.69
CA GLU A 104 8.00 -1.28 22.31
C GLU A 104 6.69 -0.88 23.00
N ARG A 105 5.54 -1.05 22.32
CA ARG A 105 4.23 -0.78 22.90
C ARG A 105 3.94 -1.70 24.10
N GLU A 106 4.30 -2.97 24.03
CA GLU A 106 4.16 -3.92 25.15
C GLU A 106 5.01 -3.50 26.35
N HIS A 107 6.23 -3.03 26.10
CA HIS A 107 7.12 -2.52 27.14
C HIS A 107 6.54 -1.25 27.79
N GLU A 108 6.11 -0.27 27.00
CA GLU A 108 5.43 0.93 27.50
C GLU A 108 4.18 0.58 28.34
N LEU A 109 3.37 -0.37 27.87
CA LEU A 109 2.20 -0.83 28.62
C LEU A 109 2.58 -1.53 29.94
N ALA A 110 3.68 -2.29 29.96
CA ALA A 110 4.18 -2.91 31.18
C ALA A 110 4.66 -1.84 32.19
N GLU A 111 5.40 -0.84 31.73
CA GLU A 111 5.85 0.29 32.57
C GLU A 111 4.69 1.10 33.13
N LEU A 112 3.68 1.39 32.31
CA LEU A 112 2.46 2.08 32.77
C LEU A 112 1.69 1.24 33.80
N ARG A 113 1.57 -0.08 33.57
CA ARG A 113 0.93 -0.99 34.54
C ARG A 113 1.69 -1.03 35.87
N ASN A 114 3.03 -1.07 35.83
CA ASN A 114 3.87 -1.02 37.02
C ASN A 114 3.70 0.30 37.77
N THR A 115 3.63 1.42 37.04
CA THR A 115 3.42 2.74 37.62
C THR A 115 2.05 2.83 38.30
N VAL A 116 0.98 2.38 37.62
CA VAL A 116 -0.38 2.34 38.18
C VAL A 116 -0.43 1.46 39.42
N ALA A 117 0.18 0.27 39.39
CA ALA A 117 0.24 -0.61 40.55
C ALA A 117 0.95 0.05 41.74
N THR A 118 2.08 0.72 41.49
CA THR A 118 2.86 1.44 42.50
C THR A 118 2.05 2.59 43.12
N LEU A 119 1.42 3.42 42.29
CA LEU A 119 0.60 4.53 42.77
C LEU A 119 -0.63 4.04 43.55
N THR A 120 -1.28 2.99 43.07
CA THR A 120 -2.42 2.38 43.77
C THR A 120 -2.01 1.86 45.14
N ALA A 121 -0.88 1.16 45.25
CA ALA A 121 -0.35 0.71 46.54
C ALA A 121 -0.02 1.88 47.46
N ARG A 122 0.53 2.98 46.92
CA ARG A 122 0.84 4.18 47.72
C ARG A 122 -0.42 4.86 48.25
N VAL A 123 -1.48 4.96 47.42
CA VAL A 123 -2.78 5.49 47.84
C VAL A 123 -3.37 4.62 48.96
N GLN A 124 -3.40 3.30 48.79
CA GLN A 124 -3.88 2.38 49.82
C GLN A 124 -3.10 2.50 51.13
N GLN A 125 -1.78 2.67 51.06
CA GLN A 125 -0.96 2.89 52.24
C GLN A 125 -1.32 4.20 52.96
N LEU A 126 -1.48 5.30 52.22
CA LEU A 126 -1.88 6.60 52.80
C LEU A 126 -3.29 6.55 53.39
N GLU A 127 -4.22 5.84 52.74
CA GLU A 127 -5.58 5.62 53.27
C GLU A 127 -5.54 4.80 54.56
N ALA A 128 -4.71 3.76 54.64
CA ALA A 128 -4.52 2.96 55.86
C ALA A 128 -3.85 3.78 56.98
N GLU A 129 -2.83 4.59 56.65
CA GLU A 129 -2.19 5.52 57.60
C GLU A 129 -3.22 6.53 58.14
N ALA A 130 -4.07 7.11 57.28
CA ALA A 130 -5.14 8.02 57.70
C ALA A 130 -6.21 7.34 58.57
N GLN A 131 -6.56 6.08 58.27
CA GLN A 131 -7.53 5.31 59.07
C GLN A 131 -6.95 4.89 60.43
N SER A 132 -5.67 4.54 60.50
CA SER A 132 -4.97 4.19 61.75
C SER A 132 -4.61 5.42 62.60
N GLY A 133 -4.36 6.58 61.98
CA GLY A 133 -4.22 7.88 62.66
C GLY A 133 -5.55 8.50 63.06
N GLY A 134 -6.68 7.86 62.74
CA GLY A 134 -8.04 8.25 63.12
C GLY A 134 -8.44 7.88 64.55
N ASP A 135 -7.50 7.46 65.41
CA ASP A 135 -7.70 7.47 66.87
C ASP A 135 -7.70 8.93 67.34
N ASP A 136 -8.88 9.53 67.20
CA ASP A 136 -9.21 10.96 67.30
C ASP A 136 -9.15 11.49 68.75
N THR A 137 -8.02 11.26 69.40
CA THR A 137 -7.69 11.74 70.75
C THR A 137 -7.24 13.21 70.77
N PRO A 138 -6.70 13.82 69.69
CA PRO A 138 -6.42 15.25 69.67
C PRO A 138 -7.52 16.15 69.09
N LEU A 139 -8.57 15.70 68.39
CA LEU A 139 -9.64 16.65 67.95
C LEU A 139 -10.75 16.88 68.99
N ARG A 140 -10.91 15.98 69.97
CA ARG A 140 -11.84 16.21 71.10
C ARG A 140 -11.47 17.43 71.95
N HIS A 141 -10.18 17.75 72.11
CA HIS A 141 -9.75 18.87 72.96
C HIS A 141 -10.00 20.26 72.34
N TRP A 142 -10.23 20.33 71.02
CA TRP A 142 -10.50 21.60 70.34
C TRP A 142 -11.98 21.98 70.41
N HIS A 143 -12.88 21.00 70.36
CA HIS A 143 -14.32 21.23 70.51
C HIS A 143 -14.71 21.64 71.94
N ASP A 144 -14.01 21.13 72.97
CA ASP A 144 -14.31 21.48 74.37
C ASP A 144 -13.88 22.91 74.74
N ARG A 145 -12.94 23.49 73.98
CA ARG A 145 -12.44 24.85 74.19
C ARG A 145 -13.31 25.94 73.55
N GLN A 146 -14.22 25.59 72.63
CA GLN A 146 -15.16 26.55 72.02
C GLN A 146 -16.40 26.83 72.90
N SER A 147 -16.70 25.96 73.86
CA SER A 147 -17.87 26.10 74.75
C SER A 147 -17.69 27.15 75.85
N ALA A 148 -16.48 27.69 76.04
CA ALA A 148 -16.15 28.54 77.17
C ALA A 148 -15.16 29.67 76.80
N ALA A 149 -15.48 30.49 75.80
CA ALA A 149 -15.03 31.89 75.75
C ALA A 149 -15.63 32.58 74.52
N GLY A 150 -16.42 33.64 74.75
CA GLY A 150 -16.81 34.56 73.70
C GLY A 150 -15.60 35.28 73.11
N GLY A 151 -15.56 35.35 71.78
CA GLY A 151 -14.74 36.29 71.03
C GLY A 151 -13.51 35.69 70.37
N PHE A 152 -13.64 35.22 69.13
CA PHE A 152 -12.75 35.63 68.03
C PHE A 152 -13.31 35.18 66.67
N GLY A 153 -13.50 36.15 65.76
CA GLY A 153 -13.43 36.01 64.29
C GLY A 153 -14.35 35.03 63.58
N HIS A 154 -15.46 35.54 63.04
CA HIS A 154 -16.22 34.91 61.96
C HIS A 154 -15.32 34.79 60.70
N PHE A 155 -14.88 33.58 60.35
CA PHE A 155 -14.23 33.32 59.06
C PHE A 155 -15.28 32.89 58.04
N ASP A 156 -15.39 33.74 57.02
CA ASP A 156 -16.28 33.60 55.87
C ASP A 156 -15.92 32.34 55.05
N SER A 157 -16.92 31.51 54.75
CA SER A 157 -16.79 30.24 54.02
C SER A 157 -16.63 30.40 52.51
N SER A 158 -16.34 31.62 52.04
CA SER A 158 -16.28 32.00 50.62
C SER A 158 -15.01 31.57 49.87
N LEU A 159 -14.02 30.95 50.53
CA LEU A 159 -12.79 30.45 49.87
C LEU A 159 -12.84 28.97 49.44
N LEU A 160 -13.94 28.27 49.66
CA LEU A 160 -14.10 26.86 49.26
C LEU A 160 -14.59 26.66 47.83
N ASN A 161 -14.64 27.69 46.99
CA ASN A 161 -14.99 27.55 45.58
C ASN A 161 -13.89 28.06 44.63
N SER A 162 -12.71 27.45 44.69
CA SER A 162 -11.77 27.43 43.57
C SER A 162 -11.80 26.05 42.90
N ARG A 163 -12.94 25.73 42.29
CA ARG A 163 -12.96 24.81 41.14
C ARG A 163 -12.36 25.56 39.96
N SER A 164 -11.03 25.51 39.81
CA SER A 164 -10.42 25.72 38.50
C SER A 164 -10.75 24.50 37.64
N SER A 165 -11.93 24.53 37.03
CA SER A 165 -12.24 23.70 35.87
C SER A 165 -11.33 24.15 34.73
N VAL A 166 -10.17 23.53 34.59
CA VAL A 166 -9.57 23.41 33.27
C VAL A 166 -10.40 22.33 32.58
N PRO A 167 -11.17 22.64 31.51
CA PRO A 167 -11.74 21.58 30.71
C PRO A 167 -10.56 20.88 30.03
N ASP A 168 -10.22 19.67 30.50
CA ASP A 168 -9.36 18.77 29.75
C ASP A 168 -10.02 18.55 28.39
N ALA A 169 -9.51 19.21 27.36
CA ALA A 169 -9.89 18.96 25.99
C ALA A 169 -9.40 17.56 25.63
N SER A 170 -10.27 16.58 25.82
CA SER A 170 -10.07 15.23 25.32
C SER A 170 -9.85 15.32 23.80
N PRO A 171 -8.87 14.62 23.23
CA PRO A 171 -8.64 14.56 21.78
C PRO A 171 -9.90 14.19 20.98
N PHE A 172 -10.84 13.48 21.61
CA PHE A 172 -12.11 13.10 21.02
C PHE A 172 -13.11 14.25 20.85
N ASP A 173 -13.06 15.29 21.68
CA ASP A 173 -13.95 16.45 21.56
C ASP A 173 -13.56 17.37 20.39
N MET A 174 -12.26 17.44 20.07
CA MET A 174 -11.78 18.15 18.87
C MET A 174 -12.29 17.50 17.57
N ILE A 175 -12.35 16.18 17.52
CA ILE A 175 -12.85 15.43 16.35
C ILE A 175 -14.37 15.63 16.19
N ARG A 176 -15.13 15.68 17.30
CA ARG A 176 -16.57 15.96 17.26
C ARG A 176 -16.90 17.39 16.83
N ALA A 177 -16.05 18.36 17.13
CA ALA A 177 -16.23 19.74 16.70
C ALA A 177 -15.94 19.93 15.19
N ALA A 178 -14.93 19.24 14.66
CA ALA A 178 -14.58 19.30 13.23
C ALA A 178 -15.63 18.64 12.31
N ALA A 179 -16.40 17.67 12.80
CA ALA A 179 -17.44 17.01 12.02
C ALA A 179 -18.76 17.81 11.89
N ARG A 180 -18.84 19.00 12.50
CA ARG A 180 -20.05 19.86 12.49
C ARG A 180 -19.90 21.15 11.68
N SER A 181 -18.75 21.38 11.03
CA SER A 181 -18.55 22.46 10.04
C SER A 181 -18.70 21.93 8.63
#